data_AF-A0A964R2V5-F1
#
_entry.id   AF-A0A964R2V5-F1
#
_cell.length_a   1.000
_cell.length_b   1.000
_cell.length_c   1.000
_cell.angle_alpha   90.00
_cell.angle_beta   90.00
_cell.angle_gamma   90.00
#
_symmetry.space_group_name_H-M   'P 1'
#
loop_
_entity.id
_entity.type
_entity.pdbx_description
1 polymer ?
#
loop_
_entity_poly.entity_id
_entity_poly.type
_entity_poly.pdbx_seq_one_letter_code
_entity_poly.pdbx_strand_id
1 'polypeptide(L)'
;MKKWIILGIVVAAVVGALYWTWGRGTSDGFRCPNDYATAEEYAEGTARWVSEEWKTSPNLTQDDLLSRRNAQLGEHGCERSKWLDAGVE
;
A
#
# COMPACT_ATOMS: atom_id res chain seq x y z
N MET A 1 37.58 -2.45 24.75
CA MET A 1 37.16 -3.38 23.69
C MET A 1 35.68 -3.77 23.77
N LYS A 2 35.16 -4.24 24.91
CA LYS A 2 33.76 -4.71 25.05
C LYS A 2 32.68 -3.65 24.78
N LYS A 3 32.95 -2.37 25.07
CA LYS A 3 32.02 -1.24 24.82
C LYS A 3 31.76 -0.97 23.33
N TRP A 4 32.75 -1.22 22.46
CA TRP A 4 32.64 -1.01 21.01
C TRP A 4 31.82 -2.12 20.32
N ILE A 5 31.91 -3.34 20.84
CA ILE A 5 31.12 -4.49 20.35
C ILE A 5 29.63 -4.27 20.66
N ILE A 6 29.32 -3.79 21.86
CA ILE A 6 27.93 -3.50 22.27
C ILE A 6 27.35 -2.37 21.40
N LEU A 7 28.12 -1.31 21.14
CA LEU A 7 27.68 -0.20 20.28
C LEU A 7 27.38 -0.67 18.84
N GLY A 8 28.23 -1.53 18.27
CA GLY A 8 27.99 -2.10 16.95
C GLY A 8 26.71 -2.94 16.85
N ILE A 9 26.42 -3.74 17.88
CA ILE A 9 25.19 -4.54 17.97
C ILE A 9 23.95 -3.62 18.08
N VAL A 10 24.03 -2.58 18.90
CA VAL A 10 22.92 -1.63 19.07
C VAL A 10 22.63 -0.89 17.76
N VAL A 11 23.66 -0.44 17.04
CA VAL A 11 23.48 0.22 15.74
C VAL A 11 22.88 -0.73 14.70
N ALA A 12 23.37 -1.97 14.61
CA ALA A 12 22.82 -2.97 13.70
C ALA A 12 21.36 -3.31 14.03
N ALA A 13 21.00 -3.40 15.31
CA ALA A 13 19.63 -3.63 15.77
C ALA A 13 18.71 -2.44 15.44
N VAL A 14 19.18 -1.20 15.59
CA VAL A 14 18.41 -0.01 15.23
C VAL A 14 18.23 0.10 13.72
N VAL A 15 19.28 -0.13 12.92
CA VAL A 15 19.17 -0.14 11.45
C VAL A 15 18.26 -1.27 10.98
N GLY A 16 18.39 -2.46 11.56
CA GLY A 16 17.50 -3.59 11.29
C GLY A 16 16.05 -3.30 11.68
N ALA A 17 15.81 -2.66 12.82
CA ALA A 17 14.47 -2.25 13.25
C ALA A 17 13.88 -1.16 12.33
N LEU A 18 14.68 -0.16 11.95
CA LEU A 18 14.27 0.86 11.00
C LEU A 18 13.94 0.25 9.64
N TYR A 19 14.79 -0.65 9.13
CA TYR A 19 14.54 -1.39 7.89
C TYR A 19 13.31 -2.29 7.99
N TRP A 20 13.05 -2.90 9.15
CA TRP A 20 11.86 -3.72 9.39
C TRP A 20 10.57 -2.88 9.48
N THR A 21 10.65 -1.66 10.04
CA THR A 21 9.50 -0.75 10.10
C THR A 21 9.18 -0.07 8.78
N TRP A 22 10.19 0.20 7.94
CA TRP A 22 10.00 0.79 6.61
C TRP A 22 9.78 -0.25 5.50
N GLY A 23 10.32 -1.47 5.67
CA GLY A 23 10.21 -2.58 4.73
C GLY A 23 8.95 -3.43 4.91
N ARG A 24 8.12 -3.14 5.92
CA ARG A 24 6.71 -3.58 5.96
C ARG A 24 5.88 -2.76 4.98
N GLY A 25 6.24 -2.83 3.71
CA GLY A 25 5.19 -2.86 2.69
C GLY A 25 4.27 -4.00 3.09
N THR A 26 2.99 -3.69 3.24
CA THR A 26 1.93 -4.68 3.45
C THR A 26 2.19 -5.88 2.54
N SER A 27 2.04 -7.09 3.07
CA SER A 27 2.28 -8.33 2.33
C SER A 27 1.39 -8.53 1.07
N ASP A 28 0.61 -7.51 0.69
CA ASP A 28 -0.32 -7.50 -0.44
C ASP A 28 -0.03 -6.42 -1.51
N GLY A 29 1.03 -5.62 -1.39
CA GLY A 29 1.34 -4.59 -2.39
C GLY A 29 0.28 -3.48 -2.53
N PHE A 30 -0.63 -3.38 -1.55
CA PHE A 30 -1.67 -2.35 -1.48
C PHE A 30 -1.06 -0.98 -1.21
N ARG A 31 -1.52 0.04 -1.93
CA ARG A 31 -1.15 1.45 -1.75
C ARG A 31 -2.41 2.30 -1.66
N CYS A 32 -2.38 3.30 -0.76
CA CYS A 32 -3.41 4.32 -0.75
C CYS A 32 -3.30 5.18 -2.02
N PRO A 33 -4.40 5.78 -2.51
CA PRO A 33 -4.37 6.56 -3.74
C PRO A 33 -3.33 7.68 -3.72
N ASN A 34 -3.17 8.35 -2.58
CA ASN A 34 -2.25 9.49 -2.46
C ASN A 34 -0.77 9.12 -2.45
N ASP A 35 -0.45 7.83 -2.24
CA ASP A 35 0.93 7.30 -2.25
C ASP A 35 1.47 7.10 -3.67
N TYR A 36 0.60 7.13 -4.68
CA TYR A 36 1.02 7.13 -6.08
C TYR A 36 1.64 8.49 -6.45
N ALA A 37 2.65 8.46 -7.32
CA ALA A 37 3.33 9.67 -7.76
C ALA A 37 2.49 10.42 -8.80
N THR A 38 1.78 9.69 -9.68
CA THR A 38 0.93 10.27 -10.72
C THR A 38 -0.45 9.60 -10.78
N ALA A 39 -1.40 10.26 -11.47
CA ALA A 39 -2.73 9.72 -11.70
C ALA A 39 -2.69 8.45 -12.58
N GLU A 40 -1.77 8.40 -13.55
CA GLU A 40 -1.55 7.25 -14.41
C GLU A 40 -1.07 6.04 -13.59
N GLU A 41 -0.10 6.25 -12.70
CA GLU A 41 0.40 5.17 -11.83
C GLU A 41 -0.71 4.63 -10.92
N TYR A 42 -1.58 5.50 -10.42
CA TYR A 42 -2.77 5.11 -9.65
C TYR A 42 -3.76 4.30 -10.49
N ALA A 43 -4.02 4.73 -11.73
CA ALA A 43 -4.91 4.02 -12.64
C ALA A 43 -4.36 2.63 -13.00
N GLU A 44 -3.08 2.52 -13.31
CA GLU A 44 -2.41 1.24 -13.59
C GLU A 44 -2.41 0.32 -12.37
N GLY A 45 -2.11 0.85 -11.18
CA GLY A 45 -2.17 0.10 -9.93
C GLY A 45 -3.55 -0.43 -9.62
N THR A 46 -4.59 0.39 -9.83
CA THR A 46 -5.99 -0.01 -9.62
C THR A 46 -6.43 -1.04 -10.66
N ALA A 47 -6.06 -0.88 -11.94
CA ALA A 47 -6.38 -1.84 -13.00
C ALA A 47 -5.71 -3.19 -12.75
N ARG A 48 -4.45 -3.19 -12.28
CA ARG A 48 -3.75 -4.42 -11.89
C ARG A 48 -4.46 -5.13 -10.75
N TRP A 49 -4.83 -4.39 -9.71
CA TRP A 49 -5.60 -4.92 -8.59
C TRP A 49 -6.93 -5.56 -9.04
N VAL A 50 -7.71 -4.87 -9.89
CA VAL A 50 -8.95 -5.44 -10.46
C VAL A 50 -8.68 -6.73 -11.22
N SER A 51 -7.61 -6.77 -12.04
CA SER A 51 -7.25 -7.97 -12.79
C SER A 51 -6.91 -9.16 -11.87
N GLU A 52 -6.23 -8.91 -10.76
CA GLU A 52 -5.91 -9.95 -9.77
C GLU A 52 -7.13 -10.43 -9.00
N GLU A 53 -8.03 -9.53 -8.61
CA GLU A 53 -9.32 -9.90 -8.01
C GLU A 53 -10.16 -10.75 -8.96
N TRP A 54 -10.24 -10.40 -10.24
CA TRP A 54 -10.96 -11.18 -11.24
C TRP A 54 -10.34 -12.55 -11.52
N LYS A 55 -9.02 -12.68 -11.50
CA LYS A 55 -8.38 -14.00 -11.62
C LYS A 55 -8.76 -14.92 -10.46
N THR A 56 -8.88 -14.34 -9.27
CA THR A 56 -9.18 -15.07 -8.04
C THR A 56 -10.68 -15.32 -7.87
N SER A 57 -11.51 -14.44 -8.42
CA SER A 57 -12.97 -14.48 -8.34
C SER A 57 -13.57 -13.92 -9.64
N PRO A 58 -13.68 -14.75 -10.70
CA PRO A 58 -14.10 -14.30 -12.02
C PRO A 58 -15.58 -13.90 -12.12
N ASN A 59 -16.37 -14.19 -11.08
CA ASN A 59 -17.79 -13.85 -11.01
C ASN A 59 -18.06 -12.54 -10.26
N LEU A 60 -17.02 -11.78 -9.88
CA LEU A 60 -17.22 -10.48 -9.22
C LEU A 60 -17.82 -9.47 -10.18
N THR A 61 -18.88 -8.81 -9.71
CA THR A 61 -19.46 -7.67 -10.41
C THR A 61 -18.61 -6.41 -10.19
N GLN A 62 -18.90 -5.36 -10.95
CA GLN A 62 -18.27 -4.06 -10.74
C GLN A 62 -18.56 -3.51 -9.33
N ASP A 63 -19.79 -3.63 -8.84
CA ASP A 63 -20.18 -3.22 -7.49
C ASP A 63 -19.41 -3.98 -6.40
N ASP A 64 -19.19 -5.30 -6.59
CA ASP A 64 -18.41 -6.08 -5.63
C ASP A 64 -16.96 -5.59 -5.56
N LEU A 65 -16.35 -5.30 -6.71
CA LEU A 65 -15.00 -4.75 -6.77
C LEU A 65 -14.92 -3.37 -6.12
N LEU A 66 -15.88 -2.47 -6.39
CA LEU A 66 -15.92 -1.16 -5.76
C LEU A 66 -16.09 -1.27 -4.24
N SER A 67 -16.97 -2.16 -3.78
CA SER A 67 -17.20 -2.41 -2.35
C SER A 67 -15.94 -2.93 -1.66
N ARG A 68 -15.26 -3.92 -2.27
CA ARG A 68 -13.98 -4.44 -1.77
C ARG A 68 -12.90 -3.37 -1.74
N ARG A 69 -12.77 -2.58 -2.80
CA ARG A 69 -11.78 -1.50 -2.85
C ARG A 69 -12.04 -0.48 -1.75
N ASN A 70 -13.29 -0.07 -1.56
CA ASN A 70 -13.68 0.86 -0.50
C ASN A 70 -13.42 0.28 0.90
N ALA A 71 -13.71 -1.01 1.11
CA ALA A 71 -13.40 -1.69 2.37
C ALA A 71 -11.90 -1.68 2.67
N GLN A 72 -11.05 -2.00 1.68
CA GLN A 72 -9.59 -1.93 1.83
C GLN A 72 -9.11 -0.50 2.13
N LEU A 73 -9.62 0.49 1.40
CA LEU A 73 -9.28 1.90 1.64
C LEU A 73 -9.65 2.32 3.07
N GLY A 74 -10.80 1.88 3.58
CA GLY A 74 -11.23 2.13 4.96
C GLY A 74 -10.38 1.40 6.00
N GLU A 75 -10.08 0.12 5.77
CA GLU A 75 -9.24 -0.71 6.67
C GLU A 75 -7.83 -0.13 6.82
N HIS A 76 -7.27 0.38 5.72
CA HIS A 76 -5.96 1.02 5.72
C HIS A 76 -6.00 2.51 6.10
N GLY A 77 -7.17 3.07 6.43
CA GLY A 77 -7.30 4.47 6.84
C GLY A 77 -6.86 5.46 5.76
N CYS A 78 -7.03 5.11 4.48
CA CYS A 78 -6.62 5.97 3.38
C CYS A 78 -7.42 7.27 3.36
N GLU A 79 -6.73 8.38 3.12
CA GLU A 79 -7.35 9.67 2.89
C GLU A 79 -8.06 9.71 1.52
N ARG A 80 -8.92 10.72 1.32
CA ARG A 80 -9.57 10.97 0.02
C ARG A 80 -8.51 11.10 -1.07
N SER A 81 -8.76 10.44 -2.20
CA SER A 81 -7.85 10.42 -3.34
C SER A 81 -7.76 11.80 -4.00
N LYS A 82 -6.54 12.35 -4.06
CA LYS A 82 -6.22 13.56 -4.84
C LYS A 82 -6.40 13.38 -6.36
N TRP A 83 -6.58 12.15 -6.83
CA TRP A 83 -6.80 11.82 -8.23
C TRP A 83 -8.27 11.82 -8.66
N LEU A 84 -9.19 11.79 -7.69
CA LEU A 84 -10.64 11.79 -7.96
C LEU A 84 -11.27 13.18 -7.80
N ASP A 85 -10.54 14.16 -7.24
CA ASP A 85 -10.98 15.54 -7.05
C ASP A 85 -10.87 16.42 -8.32
N ALA A 86 -10.36 15.89 -9.44
CA ALA A 86 -10.13 16.66 -10.67
C ALA A 86 -11.31 16.70 -11.66
N GLY A 87 -12.53 16.32 -11.27
CA GLY A 87 -13.63 16.28 -12.25
C GLY A 87 -15.00 15.78 -11.78
N VAL A 88 -15.41 16.09 -10.56
CA VAL A 88 -16.84 16.00 -10.19
C VAL A 88 -17.26 17.37 -9.63
N GLU A 89 -17.48 18.31 -10.54
CA GLU A 89 -18.41 19.42 -10.35
C GLU A 89 -19.71 19.11 -11.10
#